data_AF-A0A1F6ZAK7-F1
#
_entry.id   AF-A0A1F6ZAK7-F1
#
_cell.length_a   1.000
_cell.length_b   1.000
_cell.length_c   1.000
_cell.angle_alpha   90.00
_cell.angle_beta   90.00
_cell.angle_gamma   90.00
#
_symmetry.space_group_name_H-M   'P 1'
#
loop_
_entity.id
_entity.type
_entity.pdbx_description
1 polymer ?
#
loop_
_entity_poly.entity_id
_entity_poly.type
_entity_poly.pdbx_seq_one_letter_code
_entity_poly.pdbx_strand_id
1 'polypeptide(L)'
;MSSLVHTLALFASILLAYVWLSVDSLQPYSLQIFALTTAVFFIVKRLGKAKFWHIAPEHASLEITLSTLAFLLLIGATGNVSSVFFPLSFVHLLFLVLACRPITAITTTALVVLFHLGLAGTISLATLQTLAALPIVLLIFLFAKTQYDEAGAAKAIVADEAQNLEETEQARQSLEQFLTTFLQPRMQTLAQGLENNAATKELATQLSLMNSEINKLLTSKPQPTAPEKEQ
;
A
#
# COMPACT_ATOMS: atom_id res chain seq x y z
N MET A 1 -4.30 12.73 -1.23
CA MET A 1 -5.05 13.86 -0.63
C MET A 1 -4.85 13.86 0.88
N SER A 2 -4.92 15.02 1.56
CA SER A 2 -5.00 15.03 3.03
C SER A 2 -6.25 14.27 3.50
N SER A 3 -6.15 13.50 4.59
CA SER A 3 -7.26 12.65 5.08
C SER A 3 -8.53 13.43 5.39
N LEU A 4 -8.40 14.69 5.83
CA LEU A 4 -9.54 15.58 6.06
C LEU A 4 -10.24 15.94 4.76
N VAL A 5 -9.48 16.34 3.74
CA VAL A 5 -10.00 16.69 2.41
C VAL A 5 -10.71 15.49 1.78
N HIS A 6 -10.14 14.30 1.92
CA HIS A 6 -10.76 13.08 1.42
C HIS A 6 -12.08 12.77 2.13
N THR A 7 -12.11 12.84 3.47
CA THR A 7 -13.34 12.60 4.24
C THR A 7 -14.42 13.61 3.89
N LEU A 8 -14.03 14.87 3.68
CA LEU A 8 -14.93 15.93 3.24
C LEU A 8 -15.44 15.71 1.80
N ALA A 9 -14.61 15.19 0.91
CA ALA A 9 -15.02 14.81 -0.45
C ALA A 9 -16.02 13.64 -0.44
N LEU A 10 -15.80 12.62 0.39
CA LEU A 10 -16.77 11.54 0.60
C LEU A 10 -18.08 12.07 1.16
N PHE A 11 -18.04 12.90 2.20
CA PHE A 11 -19.23 13.56 2.76
C PHE A 11 -19.99 14.35 1.68
N ALA A 12 -19.29 15.18 0.91
CA ALA A 12 -19.88 15.95 -0.17
C ALA A 12 -20.51 15.05 -1.24
N SER A 13 -19.90 13.91 -1.56
CA SER A 13 -20.45 12.94 -2.52
C SER A 13 -21.74 12.29 -2.02
N ILE A 14 -21.80 11.92 -0.74
CA ILE A 14 -23.01 11.36 -0.12
C ILE A 14 -24.12 12.41 -0.07
N LEU A 15 -23.78 13.65 0.33
CA LEU A 15 -24.71 14.76 0.37
C LEU A 15 -25.26 15.08 -1.03
N LEU A 16 -24.40 15.09 -2.05
CA LEU A 16 -24.80 15.30 -3.44
C LEU A 16 -25.76 14.21 -3.91
N ALA A 17 -25.46 12.93 -3.62
CA ALA A 17 -26.34 11.82 -3.94
C ALA A 17 -27.71 11.97 -3.26
N TYR A 18 -27.72 12.37 -1.98
CA TYR A 18 -28.93 12.56 -1.21
C TYR A 18 -29.80 13.68 -1.80
N VAL A 19 -29.21 14.86 -2.05
CA VAL A 19 -29.92 16.01 -2.62
C VAL A 19 -30.43 15.66 -4.02
N TRP A 20 -29.65 14.97 -4.84
CA TRP A 20 -30.06 14.56 -6.17
C TRP A 20 -31.30 13.67 -6.15
N LEU A 21 -31.34 12.70 -5.25
CA LEU A 21 -32.46 11.76 -5.14
C LEU A 21 -33.67 12.34 -4.41
N SER A 22 -33.48 13.37 -3.58
CA SER A 22 -34.58 14.04 -2.87
C SER A 22 -35.36 15.04 -3.71
N VAL A 23 -34.83 15.43 -4.87
CA VAL A 23 -35.47 16.39 -5.78
C VAL A 23 -36.20 15.63 -6.89
N ASP A 24 -37.53 15.72 -6.90
CA ASP A 24 -38.40 15.01 -7.85
C ASP A 24 -38.05 15.27 -9.33
N SER A 25 -37.53 16.46 -9.65
CA SER A 25 -37.12 16.81 -11.01
C SER A 25 -35.79 16.16 -11.44
N LEU A 26 -34.93 15.78 -10.50
CA LEU A 26 -33.60 15.21 -10.76
C LEU A 26 -33.61 13.67 -10.72
N GLN A 27 -34.52 13.08 -9.94
CA GLN A 27 -34.64 11.63 -9.76
C GLN A 27 -34.72 10.84 -11.09
N PRO A 28 -35.47 11.26 -12.13
CA PRO A 28 -35.54 10.52 -13.40
C PRO A 28 -34.20 10.47 -14.15
N TYR A 29 -33.29 11.40 -13.86
CA TYR A 29 -31.98 11.49 -14.49
C TYR A 29 -30.89 10.70 -13.74
N SER A 30 -31.26 9.94 -12.70
CA SER A 30 -30.33 9.22 -11.83
C SER A 30 -29.46 8.20 -12.57
N LEU A 31 -30.00 7.53 -13.59
CA LEU A 31 -29.24 6.55 -14.36
C LEU A 31 -28.20 7.23 -15.29
N GLN A 32 -28.54 8.39 -15.83
CA GLN A 32 -27.66 9.19 -16.68
C GLN A 32 -26.49 9.74 -15.87
N ILE A 33 -26.75 10.27 -14.68
CA ILE A 33 -25.68 10.76 -13.79
C ILE A 33 -24.83 9.60 -13.26
N PHE A 34 -25.41 8.42 -13.01
CA PHE A 34 -24.66 7.21 -12.69
C PHE A 34 -23.70 6.82 -13.83
N ALA A 35 -24.19 6.80 -15.07
CA ALA A 35 -23.37 6.49 -16.24
C ALA A 35 -22.26 7.53 -16.44
N LEU A 36 -22.57 8.82 -16.27
CA LEU A 36 -21.59 9.90 -16.35
C LEU A 36 -20.51 9.76 -15.26
N THR A 37 -20.92 9.53 -14.01
CA THR A 37 -19.99 9.36 -12.88
C THR A 37 -19.08 8.15 -13.08
N THR A 38 -19.63 7.05 -13.62
CA THR A 38 -18.86 5.85 -13.96
C THR A 38 -17.89 6.10 -15.11
N ALA A 39 -18.29 6.85 -16.14
CA ALA A 39 -17.40 7.24 -17.23
C ALA A 39 -16.25 8.12 -16.73
N VAL A 40 -16.54 9.11 -15.87
CA VAL A 40 -15.52 9.97 -15.24
C VAL A 40 -14.58 9.14 -14.39
N PHE A 41 -15.07 8.16 -13.63
CA PHE A 41 -14.24 7.22 -12.87
C PHE A 41 -13.21 6.51 -13.76
N PHE A 42 -13.63 5.95 -14.91
CA PHE A 42 -12.70 5.29 -15.84
C PHE A 42 -11.70 6.26 -16.49
N ILE A 43 -12.12 7.50 -16.76
CA ILE A 43 -11.22 8.53 -17.30
C ILE A 43 -10.14 8.88 -16.27
N VAL A 44 -10.53 9.13 -15.01
CA VAL A 44 -9.59 9.42 -13.91
C VAL A 44 -8.60 8.26 -13.75
N LYS A 45 -9.10 7.03 -13.74
CA LYS A 45 -8.26 5.83 -13.64
C LYS A 45 -7.25 5.73 -14.79
N ARG A 46 -7.68 6.04 -16.02
CA ARG A 46 -6.81 6.03 -17.20
C ARG A 46 -5.74 7.12 -17.14
N LEU A 47 -6.08 8.31 -16.65
CA LEU A 47 -5.14 9.43 -16.51
C LEU A 47 -4.11 9.19 -15.39
N GLY A 48 -4.49 8.45 -14.34
CA GLY A 48 -3.61 8.07 -13.24
C GLY A 48 -2.53 7.04 -13.61
N LYS A 49 -2.46 6.55 -14.86
CA LYS A 49 -1.59 5.45 -15.31
C LYS A 49 -1.67 4.18 -14.45
N ALA A 50 -2.71 4.04 -13.63
CA ALA A 50 -2.96 2.85 -12.84
C ALA A 50 -3.26 1.67 -13.78
N LYS A 51 -2.68 0.50 -13.51
CA LYS A 51 -2.97 -0.71 -14.31
C LYS A 51 -4.48 -0.96 -14.24
N PHE A 52 -5.14 -1.11 -15.39
CA PHE A 52 -6.60 -1.31 -15.50
C PHE A 52 -7.14 -2.42 -14.58
N TRP A 53 -6.29 -3.41 -14.28
CA TRP A 53 -6.55 -4.60 -13.46
C TRP A 53 -6.52 -4.39 -11.94
N HIS A 54 -6.00 -3.26 -11.43
CA HIS A 54 -6.17 -2.94 -10.01
C HIS A 54 -7.59 -2.41 -9.79
N ILE A 55 -8.49 -3.28 -9.35
CA ILE A 55 -9.89 -2.97 -9.07
C ILE A 55 -10.02 -2.17 -7.76
N ALA A 56 -9.09 -2.37 -6.83
CA ALA A 56 -9.06 -1.63 -5.57
C ALA A 56 -8.60 -0.18 -5.80
N PRO A 57 -9.40 0.82 -5.39
CA PRO A 57 -9.01 2.23 -5.46
C PRO A 57 -7.72 2.46 -4.68
N GLU A 58 -6.82 3.29 -5.22
CA GLU A 58 -5.64 3.71 -4.47
C GLU A 58 -6.03 4.45 -3.18
N HIS A 59 -5.16 4.39 -2.17
CA HIS A 59 -5.40 4.99 -0.87
C HIS A 59 -5.77 6.47 -0.99
N ALA A 60 -6.90 6.82 -0.37
CA ALA A 60 -7.41 8.19 -0.30
C ALA A 60 -7.53 8.90 -1.68
N SER A 61 -7.98 8.18 -2.72
CA SER A 61 -8.15 8.68 -4.10
C SER A 61 -9.54 9.28 -4.39
N LEU A 62 -9.66 10.03 -5.49
CA LEU A 62 -10.96 10.48 -6.02
C LEU A 62 -11.82 9.33 -6.55
N GLU A 63 -11.20 8.20 -6.86
CA GLU A 63 -11.85 7.01 -7.40
C GLU A 63 -12.90 6.45 -6.43
N ILE A 64 -12.56 6.32 -5.15
CA ILE A 64 -13.52 5.85 -4.15
C ILE A 64 -14.66 6.85 -3.95
N THR A 65 -14.41 8.16 -4.03
CA THR A 65 -15.45 9.20 -3.93
C THR A 65 -16.45 9.12 -5.08
N LEU A 66 -15.97 9.00 -6.32
CA LEU A 66 -16.82 8.83 -7.50
C LEU A 66 -17.58 7.51 -7.46
N SER A 67 -16.92 6.43 -7.01
CA SER A 67 -17.54 5.12 -6.84
C SER A 67 -18.65 5.16 -5.78
N THR A 68 -18.43 5.82 -4.65
CA THR A 68 -19.43 6.03 -3.58
C THR A 68 -20.67 6.72 -4.16
N LEU A 69 -20.48 7.84 -4.87
CA LEU A 69 -21.55 8.58 -5.52
C LEU A 69 -22.36 7.70 -6.49
N ALA A 70 -21.66 6.96 -7.36
CA ALA A 70 -22.29 6.08 -8.34
C ALA A 70 -23.13 4.98 -7.68
N PHE A 71 -22.58 4.27 -6.69
CA PHE A 71 -23.32 3.21 -6.00
C PHE A 71 -24.54 3.76 -5.25
N LEU A 72 -24.41 4.88 -4.55
CA LEU A 72 -25.53 5.48 -3.82
C LEU A 72 -26.65 5.97 -4.75
N LEU A 73 -26.30 6.58 -5.89
CA LEU A 73 -27.27 6.99 -6.90
C LEU A 73 -28.02 5.78 -7.48
N LEU A 74 -27.30 4.72 -7.83
CA LEU A 74 -27.90 3.50 -8.38
C LEU A 74 -28.85 2.84 -7.38
N ILE A 75 -28.38 2.61 -6.15
CA ILE A 75 -29.16 1.92 -5.12
C ILE A 75 -30.34 2.77 -4.67
N GLY A 76 -30.13 4.06 -4.44
CA GLY A 76 -31.18 4.98 -4.03
C GLY A 76 -32.29 5.13 -5.08
N ALA A 77 -31.93 5.29 -6.36
CA ALA A 77 -32.90 5.43 -7.44
C ALA A 77 -33.72 4.15 -7.71
N THR A 78 -33.19 2.97 -7.38
CA THR A 78 -33.80 1.67 -7.68
C THR A 78 -34.60 1.07 -6.51
N GLY A 79 -34.96 1.88 -5.52
CA GLY A 79 -35.77 1.44 -4.38
C GLY A 79 -35.00 1.29 -3.07
N ASN A 80 -33.81 1.89 -2.97
CA ASN A 80 -33.05 2.04 -1.73
C ASN A 80 -32.76 0.68 -1.06
N VAL A 81 -33.24 0.45 0.16
CA VAL A 81 -32.99 -0.78 0.94
C VAL A 81 -33.70 -2.01 0.35
N SER A 82 -34.77 -1.80 -0.41
CA SER A 82 -35.50 -2.86 -1.12
C SER A 82 -34.96 -3.10 -2.54
N SER A 83 -33.91 -2.38 -2.94
CA SER A 83 -33.30 -2.53 -4.26
C SER A 83 -32.60 -3.90 -4.39
N VAL A 84 -32.74 -4.50 -5.58
CA VAL A 84 -31.95 -5.69 -5.98
C VAL A 84 -30.45 -5.40 -5.96
N PHE A 85 -30.05 -4.12 -6.08
CA PHE A 85 -28.66 -3.68 -6.03
C PHE A 85 -28.15 -3.35 -4.63
N PHE A 86 -28.98 -3.44 -3.58
CA PHE A 86 -28.52 -3.19 -2.21
C PHE A 86 -27.29 -4.01 -1.78
N PRO A 87 -27.07 -5.28 -2.22
CA PRO A 87 -25.85 -6.01 -1.92
C PRO A 87 -24.56 -5.30 -2.40
N LEU A 88 -24.64 -4.41 -3.40
CA LEU A 88 -23.49 -3.59 -3.81
C LEU A 88 -23.02 -2.65 -2.70
N SER A 89 -23.86 -2.30 -1.71
CA SER A 89 -23.43 -1.54 -0.54
C SER A 89 -22.37 -2.30 0.27
N PHE A 90 -22.41 -3.63 0.34
CA PHE A 90 -21.37 -4.42 1.00
C PHE A 90 -20.07 -4.48 0.18
N VAL A 91 -20.18 -4.56 -1.14
CA VAL A 91 -19.01 -4.48 -2.04
C VAL A 91 -18.37 -3.09 -1.94
N HIS A 92 -19.19 -2.04 -1.93
CA HIS A 92 -18.74 -0.68 -1.71
C HIS A 92 -18.05 -0.52 -0.36
N LEU A 93 -18.63 -1.09 0.70
CA LEU A 93 -18.05 -1.08 2.05
C LEU A 93 -16.68 -1.74 2.09
N LEU A 94 -16.50 -2.86 1.38
CA LEU A 94 -15.20 -3.51 1.24
C LEU A 94 -14.17 -2.57 0.59
N PHE A 95 -14.51 -1.94 -0.54
CA PHE A 95 -13.62 -0.98 -1.20
C PHE A 95 -13.32 0.24 -0.33
N LEU A 96 -14.31 0.73 0.40
CA LEU A 96 -14.16 1.86 1.32
C LEU A 96 -13.16 1.52 2.43
N VAL A 97 -13.28 0.34 3.05
CA VAL A 97 -12.38 -0.09 4.12
C VAL A 97 -10.96 -0.26 3.59
N LEU A 98 -10.77 -0.91 2.45
CA LEU A 98 -9.44 -1.10 1.86
C LEU A 98 -8.79 0.24 1.49
N ALA A 99 -9.53 1.14 0.84
CA ALA A 99 -9.00 2.40 0.33
C ALA A 99 -8.81 3.49 1.41
N CYS A 100 -9.57 3.48 2.51
CA CYS A 100 -9.60 4.57 3.48
C CYS A 100 -8.97 4.21 4.84
N ARG A 101 -8.64 5.24 5.63
CA ARG A 101 -8.27 5.05 7.03
C ARG A 101 -9.48 4.52 7.83
N PRO A 102 -9.27 3.77 8.93
CA PRO A 102 -10.37 3.21 9.73
C PRO A 102 -11.39 4.26 10.16
N ILE A 103 -10.95 5.41 10.67
CA ILE A 103 -11.84 6.50 11.10
C ILE A 103 -12.71 7.00 9.94
N THR A 104 -12.11 7.24 8.77
CA THR A 104 -12.83 7.67 7.57
C THR A 104 -13.84 6.63 7.09
N ALA A 105 -13.49 5.33 7.16
CA ALA A 105 -14.41 4.26 6.80
C ALA A 105 -15.60 4.19 7.77
N ILE A 106 -15.35 4.34 9.08
CA ILE A 106 -16.40 4.37 10.11
C ILE A 106 -17.34 5.56 9.89
N THR A 107 -16.80 6.78 9.73
CA THR A 107 -17.62 7.98 9.53
C THR A 107 -18.41 7.91 8.24
N THR A 108 -17.80 7.46 7.16
CA THR A 108 -18.47 7.31 5.85
C THR A 108 -19.56 6.24 5.91
N THR A 109 -19.34 5.12 6.60
CA THR A 109 -20.37 4.09 6.77
C THR A 109 -21.56 4.62 7.57
N ALA A 110 -21.31 5.38 8.64
CA ALA A 110 -22.38 6.03 9.40
C ALA A 110 -23.19 7.01 8.52
N LEU A 111 -22.51 7.77 7.65
CA LEU A 111 -23.16 8.65 6.68
C LEU A 111 -23.96 7.89 5.63
N VAL A 112 -23.49 6.73 5.15
CA VAL A 112 -24.23 5.87 4.23
C VAL A 112 -25.49 5.29 4.89
N VAL A 113 -25.40 4.88 6.15
CA VAL A 113 -26.59 4.45 6.93
C VAL A 113 -27.58 5.61 7.06
N LEU A 114 -27.11 6.81 7.41
CA LEU A 114 -27.95 8.01 7.50
C LEU A 114 -28.58 8.38 6.15
N PHE A 115 -27.84 8.25 5.06
CA PHE A 115 -28.34 8.44 3.69
C PHE A 115 -29.52 7.50 3.40
N HIS A 116 -29.36 6.20 3.67
CA HIS A 116 -30.41 5.22 3.42
C HIS A 116 -31.63 5.44 4.33
N LEU A 117 -31.43 5.86 5.59
CA LEU A 117 -32.52 6.23 6.49
C LEU A 117 -33.26 7.48 6.03
N GLY A 118 -32.55 8.53 5.62
CA GLY A 118 -33.14 9.78 5.14
C GLY A 118 -34.01 9.57 3.91
N LEU A 119 -33.62 8.66 3.02
CA LEU A 119 -34.36 8.36 1.80
C LEU A 119 -35.55 7.41 2.01
N ALA A 120 -35.59 6.62 3.09
CA ALA A 120 -36.59 5.58 3.27
C ALA A 120 -38.01 6.12 3.52
N GLY A 121 -38.15 7.36 4.01
CA GLY A 121 -39.43 8.03 4.30
C GLY A 121 -40.26 7.40 5.43
N THR A 122 -40.19 6.08 5.60
CA THR A 122 -40.82 5.29 6.65
C THR A 122 -39.80 4.30 7.22
N ILE A 123 -39.75 4.21 8.55
CA ILE A 123 -38.80 3.34 9.24
C ILE A 123 -39.53 2.05 9.60
N SER A 124 -39.30 0.99 8.83
CA SER A 124 -39.75 -0.36 9.18
C SER A 124 -38.67 -1.12 9.96
N LEU A 125 -39.07 -2.11 10.75
CA LEU A 125 -38.12 -2.97 11.47
C LEU A 125 -37.21 -3.72 10.49
N ALA A 126 -37.73 -4.16 9.35
CA ALA A 126 -36.94 -4.81 8.30
C ALA A 126 -35.86 -3.87 7.74
N THR A 127 -36.21 -2.61 7.46
CA THR A 127 -35.26 -1.57 7.02
C THR A 127 -34.12 -1.40 8.02
N LEU A 128 -34.45 -1.34 9.32
CA LEU A 128 -33.46 -1.17 10.38
C LEU A 128 -32.53 -2.39 10.50
N GLN A 129 -33.07 -3.61 10.38
CA GLN A 129 -32.27 -4.84 10.39
C GLN A 129 -31.29 -4.88 9.21
N THR A 130 -31.75 -4.56 8.01
CA THR A 130 -30.90 -4.52 6.82
C THR A 130 -29.81 -3.45 6.93
N LEU A 131 -30.12 -2.28 7.48
CA LEU A 131 -29.13 -1.22 7.70
C LEU A 131 -28.14 -1.55 8.83
N ALA A 132 -28.58 -2.23 9.89
CA ALA A 132 -27.72 -2.67 10.98
C ALA A 132 -26.66 -3.68 10.52
N ALA A 133 -26.89 -4.38 9.41
CA ALA A 133 -25.88 -5.26 8.82
C ALA A 133 -24.64 -4.48 8.34
N LEU A 134 -24.77 -3.24 7.87
CA LEU A 134 -23.64 -2.44 7.38
C LEU A 134 -22.56 -2.20 8.46
N PRO A 135 -22.86 -1.66 9.64
CA PRO A 135 -21.85 -1.48 10.69
C PRO A 135 -21.32 -2.81 11.25
N ILE A 136 -22.13 -3.88 11.28
CA ILE A 136 -21.64 -5.20 11.71
C ILE A 136 -20.60 -5.73 10.72
N VAL A 137 -20.90 -5.69 9.42
CA VAL A 137 -19.96 -6.12 8.37
C VAL A 137 -18.74 -5.21 8.31
N LEU A 138 -18.89 -3.90 8.57
CA LEU A 138 -17.77 -2.97 8.68
C LEU A 138 -16.75 -3.43 9.73
N LEU A 139 -17.20 -3.90 10.91
CA LEU A 139 -16.29 -4.40 11.94
C LEU A 139 -15.49 -5.61 11.44
N ILE A 140 -16.14 -6.53 10.74
CA ILE A 140 -15.49 -7.70 10.14
C ILE A 140 -14.45 -7.25 9.11
N PHE A 141 -14.79 -6.29 8.24
CA PHE A 141 -13.87 -5.79 7.23
C PHE A 141 -12.71 -4.97 7.82
N LEU A 142 -12.93 -4.20 8.87
CA LEU A 142 -11.86 -3.49 9.57
C LEU A 142 -10.88 -4.48 10.19
N PHE A 143 -11.39 -5.56 10.78
CA PHE A 143 -10.55 -6.63 11.31
C PHE A 143 -9.77 -7.35 10.20
N ALA A 144 -10.43 -7.67 9.08
CA ALA A 144 -9.76 -8.24 7.92
C ALA A 144 -8.67 -7.32 7.36
N LYS A 145 -8.92 -6.01 7.34
CA LYS A 145 -7.93 -5.00 6.94
C LYS A 145 -6.73 -4.99 7.86
N THR A 146 -6.93 -4.99 9.19
CA THR A 146 -5.80 -5.01 10.13
C THR A 146 -4.91 -6.24 9.91
N GLN A 147 -5.51 -7.41 9.67
CA GLN A 147 -4.74 -8.61 9.34
C GLN A 147 -4.01 -8.51 7.99
N TYR A 148 -4.65 -7.91 6.99
CA TYR A 148 -4.02 -7.70 5.68
C TYR A 148 -2.82 -6.75 5.77
N ASP A 149 -2.98 -5.64 6.49
CA ASP A 149 -1.93 -4.64 6.68
C ASP A 149 -0.75 -5.22 7.49
N GLU A 150 -1.03 -5.99 8.56
CA GLU A 150 -0.01 -6.70 9.35
C GLU A 150 0.76 -7.74 8.52
N ALA A 151 0.06 -8.53 7.71
CA ALA A 151 0.69 -9.51 6.83
C ALA A 151 1.56 -8.84 5.74
N GLY A 152 1.15 -7.67 5.26
CA GLY A 152 1.94 -6.85 4.34
C GLY A 152 3.22 -6.32 5.00
N ALA A 153 3.11 -5.78 6.22
CA ALA A 153 4.25 -5.28 6.99
C ALA A 153 5.25 -6.41 7.33
N ALA A 154 4.75 -7.59 7.73
CA ALA A 154 5.59 -8.75 7.99
C ALA A 154 6.41 -9.18 6.76
N LYS A 155 5.81 -9.14 5.57
CA LYS A 155 6.52 -9.43 4.31
C LYS A 155 7.60 -8.40 4.00
N ALA A 156 7.33 -7.12 4.27
CA ALA A 156 8.31 -6.05 4.06
C ALA A 156 9.51 -6.21 5.00
N ILE A 157 9.27 -6.57 6.26
CA ILE A 157 10.34 -6.85 7.23
C ILE A 157 11.19 -8.04 6.78
N VAL A 158 10.55 -9.14 6.35
CA VAL A 158 11.28 -10.32 5.84
C VAL A 158 12.11 -9.97 4.60
N ALA A 159 11.63 -9.10 3.71
CA ALA A 159 12.39 -8.66 2.55
C ALA A 159 13.62 -7.81 2.94
N ASP A 160 13.46 -6.90 3.91
CA ASP A 160 14.56 -6.10 4.45
C ASP A 160 15.61 -6.97 5.18
N GLU A 161 15.16 -7.94 5.98
CA GLU A 161 16.03 -8.92 6.63
C GLU A 161 16.78 -9.78 5.61
N ALA A 162 16.12 -10.23 4.54
CA ALA A 162 16.77 -11.00 3.48
C ALA A 162 17.86 -10.19 2.77
N GLN A 163 17.61 -8.91 2.48
CA GLN A 163 18.62 -8.03 1.88
C GLN A 163 19.81 -7.81 2.84
N ASN A 164 19.55 -7.55 4.12
CA ASN A 164 20.61 -7.39 5.12
C ASN A 164 21.47 -8.66 5.29
N LEU A 165 20.84 -9.84 5.22
CA LEU A 165 21.54 -11.13 5.25
C LEU A 165 22.43 -11.30 4.02
N GLU A 166 21.93 -10.98 2.83
CA GLU A 166 22.71 -11.07 1.59
C GLU A 166 23.93 -10.14 1.60
N GLU A 167 23.77 -8.90 2.06
CA GLU A 167 24.90 -7.96 2.24
C GLU A 167 25.94 -8.49 3.24
N THR A 168 25.48 -9.09 4.34
CA THR A 168 26.36 -9.67 5.37
C THR A 168 27.09 -10.90 4.86
N GLU A 169 26.42 -11.75 4.08
CA GLU A 169 27.02 -12.93 3.45
C GLU A 169 28.06 -12.52 2.39
N GLN A 170 27.77 -11.52 1.55
CA GLN A 170 28.73 -10.99 0.58
C GLN A 170 29.97 -10.40 1.29
N ALA A 171 29.79 -9.64 2.37
CA ALA A 171 30.90 -9.12 3.17
C ALA A 171 31.76 -10.26 3.74
N ARG A 172 31.11 -11.31 4.27
CA ARG A 172 31.81 -12.49 4.79
C ARG A 172 32.58 -13.25 3.71
N GLN A 173 31.98 -13.46 2.54
CA GLN A 173 32.66 -14.09 1.39
C GLN A 173 33.85 -13.26 0.91
N SER A 174 33.70 -11.94 0.81
CA SER A 174 34.80 -11.04 0.42
C SER A 174 35.97 -11.09 1.41
N LEU A 175 35.66 -11.16 2.71
CA LEU A 175 36.66 -11.31 3.76
C LEU A 175 37.36 -12.68 3.67
N GLU A 176 36.61 -13.76 3.49
CA GLU A 176 37.16 -15.10 3.33
C GLU A 176 38.08 -15.20 2.10
N GLN A 177 37.66 -14.60 0.97
CA GLN A 177 38.47 -14.53 -0.23
C GLN A 177 39.75 -13.70 -0.01
N PHE A 178 39.67 -12.58 0.71
CA PHE A 178 40.85 -11.80 1.07
C PHE A 178 41.82 -12.59 1.95
N LEU A 179 41.31 -13.26 3.00
CA LEU A 179 42.12 -14.05 3.91
C LEU A 179 42.86 -15.19 3.18
N THR A 180 42.15 -15.93 2.34
CA THR A 180 42.67 -17.13 1.67
C THR A 180 43.50 -16.83 0.42
N THR A 181 43.07 -15.87 -0.39
CA THR A 181 43.68 -15.59 -1.70
C THR A 181 44.80 -14.55 -1.61
N PHE A 182 44.73 -13.63 -0.64
CA PHE A 182 45.71 -12.55 -0.52
C PHE A 182 46.62 -12.71 0.70
N LEU A 183 46.07 -12.84 1.90
CA LEU A 183 46.85 -12.85 3.14
C LEU A 183 47.65 -14.14 3.34
N GLN A 184 47.01 -15.30 3.18
CA GLN A 184 47.64 -16.60 3.38
C GLN A 184 48.89 -16.83 2.50
N PRO A 185 48.84 -16.61 1.16
CA PRO A 185 50.03 -16.80 0.32
C PRO A 185 51.14 -15.77 0.62
N ARG A 186 50.79 -14.54 1.01
CA ARG A 186 51.75 -13.50 1.42
C ARG A 186 52.46 -13.86 2.73
N MET A 187 51.74 -14.37 3.72
CA MET A 187 52.35 -14.86 4.96
C MET A 187 53.28 -16.06 4.70
N GLN A 188 52.90 -16.98 3.81
CA GLN A 188 53.76 -18.11 3.45
C GLN A 188 55.04 -17.67 2.73
N THR A 189 54.97 -16.66 1.85
CA THR A 189 56.17 -16.10 1.19
C THR A 189 57.06 -15.33 2.17
N LEU A 190 56.47 -14.58 3.12
CA LEU A 190 57.21 -13.96 4.22
C LEU A 190 57.92 -15.00 5.10
N ALA A 191 57.23 -16.10 5.45
CA ALA A 191 57.80 -17.19 6.24
C ALA A 191 58.99 -17.86 5.52
N GLN A 192 58.84 -18.20 4.24
CA GLN A 192 59.91 -18.79 3.42
C GLN A 192 61.08 -17.82 3.19
N GLY A 193 60.82 -16.52 3.04
CA GLY A 193 61.87 -15.51 2.89
C GLY A 193 62.69 -15.30 4.16
N LEU A 194 62.05 -15.43 5.33
CA LEU A 194 62.72 -15.43 6.64
C LEU A 194 63.58 -16.69 6.84
N GLU A 195 63.09 -17.85 6.39
CA GLU A 195 63.80 -19.13 6.50
C GLU A 195 65.02 -19.19 5.56
N ASN A 196 64.94 -18.55 4.39
CA ASN A 196 66.00 -18.53 3.38
C ASN A 196 66.97 -17.33 3.47
N ASN A 197 66.90 -16.51 4.54
CA ASN A 197 67.78 -15.37 4.76
C ASN A 197 67.78 -14.34 3.59
N ALA A 198 66.63 -14.16 2.94
CA ALA A 198 66.45 -13.21 1.85
C ALA A 198 66.47 -11.76 2.36
N ALA A 199 66.95 -10.83 1.53
CA ALA A 199 67.23 -9.44 1.90
C ALA A 199 66.04 -8.77 2.60
N THR A 200 66.30 -8.22 3.79
CA THR A 200 65.36 -7.55 4.72
C THR A 200 64.45 -6.50 4.06
N LYS A 201 64.88 -5.96 2.92
CA LYS A 201 64.18 -4.95 2.13
C LYS A 201 62.95 -5.48 1.39
N GLU A 202 62.99 -6.72 0.90
CA GLU A 202 61.86 -7.35 0.20
C GLU A 202 60.76 -7.75 1.17
N LEU A 203 61.15 -8.30 2.34
CA LEU A 203 60.26 -8.58 3.45
C LEU A 203 59.58 -7.30 3.97
N ALA A 204 60.32 -6.20 4.12
CA ALA A 204 59.76 -4.90 4.52
C ALA A 204 58.75 -4.35 3.50
N THR A 205 58.97 -4.59 2.21
CA THR A 205 58.07 -4.14 1.14
C THR A 205 56.78 -4.96 1.11
N GLN A 206 56.86 -6.28 1.31
CA GLN A 206 55.67 -7.12 1.42
C GLN A 206 54.85 -6.80 2.68
N LEU A 207 55.51 -6.50 3.79
CA LEU A 207 54.85 -6.11 5.03
C LEU A 207 54.15 -4.75 4.92
N SER A 208 54.73 -3.79 4.16
CA SER A 208 54.08 -2.50 3.90
C SER A 208 52.85 -2.63 2.98
N LEU A 209 52.89 -3.51 1.96
CA LEU A 209 51.75 -3.79 1.09
C LEU A 209 50.60 -4.45 1.85
N MET A 210 50.93 -5.36 2.77
CA MET A 210 49.95 -6.03 3.62
C MET A 210 49.27 -5.03 4.57
N ASN A 211 50.05 -4.15 5.20
CA ASN A 211 49.51 -3.05 6.03
C ASN A 211 48.65 -2.07 5.21
N SER A 212 49.05 -1.78 3.97
CA SER A 212 48.28 -0.89 3.08
C SER A 212 46.92 -1.48 2.74
N GLU A 213 46.84 -2.77 2.39
CA GLU A 213 45.56 -3.39 2.05
C GLU A 213 44.67 -3.68 3.27
N ILE A 214 45.26 -3.99 4.43
CA ILE A 214 44.51 -4.03 5.70
C ILE A 214 43.90 -2.66 6.02
N ASN A 215 44.66 -1.57 5.86
CA ASN A 215 44.13 -0.22 6.06
C ASN A 215 43.04 0.13 5.05
N LYS A 216 43.16 -0.32 3.80
CA LYS A 216 42.17 -0.08 2.76
C LYS A 216 40.85 -0.77 3.06
N LEU A 217 40.87 -2.01 3.57
CA LEU A 217 39.67 -2.72 4.02
C LEU A 217 39.05 -2.13 5.29
N LEU A 218 39.87 -1.62 6.21
CA LEU A 218 39.38 -0.94 7.42
C LEU A 218 38.77 0.45 7.12
N THR A 219 39.19 1.11 6.04
CA THR A 219 38.67 2.42 5.62
C THR A 219 37.60 2.34 4.54
N SER A 220 37.51 1.26 3.76
CA SER A 220 36.40 0.99 2.87
C SER A 220 35.21 0.50 3.68
N LYS A 221 34.41 1.44 4.21
CA LYS A 221 33.03 1.16 4.60
C LYS A 221 32.33 0.51 3.39
N PRO A 222 31.51 -0.53 3.56
CA PRO A 222 30.69 -1.05 2.46
C PRO A 222 29.86 0.12 1.94
N GLN A 223 30.11 0.48 0.68
CA GLN A 223 29.38 1.55 0.03
C GLN A 223 28.01 0.96 -0.32
N PRO A 224 26.90 1.52 0.17
CA PRO A 224 25.58 1.01 -0.18
C PRO A 224 25.42 1.17 -1.70
N THR A 225 25.30 0.05 -2.39
CA THR A 225 24.88 0.03 -3.79
C THR A 225 23.50 0.65 -3.83
N ALA A 226 23.43 1.87 -4.37
CA ALA A 226 22.17 2.55 -4.60
C ALA A 226 21.26 1.65 -5.45
N PRO A 227 19.96 1.53 -5.13
CA PRO A 227 19.05 0.72 -5.90
C PRO A 227 18.99 1.26 -7.33
N GLU A 228 19.30 0.38 -8.27
CA GLU A 228 19.06 0.56 -9.69
C GLU A 228 17.55 0.81 -9.86
N LYS A 229 17.20 2.02 -10.30
CA LYS A 229 15.82 2.37 -10.63
C LYS A 229 15.42 1.57 -11.87
N GLU A 230 14.76 0.45 -11.67
CA GLU A 230 13.99 -0.20 -12.75
C GLU A 230 12.83 0.72 -13.17
N GLN A 231 12.72 0.90 -14.49
CA GLN A 231 11.75 1.71 -15.21
C GLN A 231 10.41 0.99 -15.40
#